data_AF-A0A8S4FP19-F1
#
_entry.id   AF-A0A8S4FP19-F1
#
_cell.length_a   1.000
_cell.length_b   1.000
_cell.length_c   1.000
_cell.angle_alpha   90.00
_cell.angle_beta   90.00
_cell.angle_gamma   90.00
#
_symmetry.space_group_name_H-M   'P 1'
#
loop_
_entity.id
_entity.type
_entity.pdbx_description
1 polymer ?
#
loop_
_entity_poly.entity_id
_entity_poly.type
_entity_poly.pdbx_seq_one_letter_code
_entity_poly.pdbx_strand_id
1 'polypeptide(L)'
;MALLKGLRPLQVASIIVVVRILSVFLVQTWYVPDEYWQTLEVAHKQVFGYGAVTWEWQKGIRSYLYPGVVSAVYSVLKFTGLDHPEALVLIPRILQALLSAVADYSFYKWTGERKWGLFLALTSWFWFYTSGRTLLQTTETALVTIALSIFPFKGGKTSFYEKEDNRWVALACVSVFLRPTSAPLWTVLGAYNLYTTNQGRPKLFLKTYLPIA
;
A
#
# COMPACT_ATOMS: atom_id res chain seq x y z
N MET A 1 17.54 32.98 -14.44
CA MET A 1 18.01 31.58 -14.57
C MET A 1 17.93 30.76 -13.25
N ALA A 2 17.23 31.22 -12.20
CA ALA A 2 17.13 30.54 -10.91
C ALA A 2 15.83 29.70 -10.71
N LEU A 3 14.93 29.69 -11.70
CA LEU A 3 13.59 29.09 -11.63
C LEU A 3 13.53 27.58 -11.99
N LEU A 4 14.67 26.95 -12.28
CA LEU A 4 14.77 25.57 -12.76
C LEU A 4 15.46 24.61 -11.78
N LYS A 5 15.57 24.94 -10.49
CA LYS A 5 15.88 23.89 -9.50
C LYS A 5 14.60 23.13 -9.20
N GLY A 6 14.51 21.90 -9.70
CA GLY A 6 13.50 20.93 -9.30
C GLY A 6 13.50 20.74 -7.78
N LEU A 7 12.36 20.33 -7.22
CA LEU A 7 12.26 20.02 -5.79
C LEU A 7 13.22 18.87 -5.47
N ARG A 8 13.95 18.97 -4.36
CA ARG A 8 14.82 17.86 -3.94
C ARG A 8 13.97 16.65 -3.55
N PRO A 9 14.40 15.41 -3.79
CA PRO A 9 13.65 14.22 -3.45
C PRO A 9 13.18 14.17 -1.98
N LEU A 10 14.05 14.59 -1.05
CA LEU A 10 13.73 14.68 0.38
C LEU A 10 12.64 15.73 0.66
N GLN A 11 12.67 16.87 -0.02
CA GLN A 11 11.64 17.91 0.17
C GLN A 11 10.27 17.40 -0.27
N VAL A 12 10.20 16.70 -1.40
CA VAL A 12 8.95 16.11 -1.89
C VAL A 12 8.43 15.06 -0.90
N ALA A 13 9.30 14.15 -0.45
CA ALA A 13 8.93 13.14 0.54
C ALA A 13 8.43 13.78 1.85
N SER A 14 9.13 14.79 2.38
CA SER A 14 8.70 15.52 3.58
C SER A 14 7.33 16.17 3.39
N ILE A 15 7.08 16.84 2.27
CA ILE A 15 5.78 17.48 1.99
C ILE A 15 4.66 16.43 1.98
N ILE A 16 4.86 15.31 1.29
CA ILE A 16 3.88 14.22 1.23
C ILE A 16 3.60 13.67 2.63
N VAL A 17 4.64 13.36 3.40
CA VAL A 17 4.49 12.83 4.76
C VAL A 17 3.73 13.83 5.65
N VAL A 18 4.09 15.11 5.61
CA VAL A 18 3.37 16.15 6.38
C VAL A 18 1.90 16.17 6.01
N VAL A 19 1.54 16.18 4.72
CA VAL A 19 0.14 16.18 4.27
C VAL A 19 -0.61 14.91 4.74
N ARG A 20 0.02 13.73 4.69
CA ARG A 20 -0.61 12.47 5.12
C ARG A 20 -0.73 12.35 6.63
N ILE A 21 0.22 12.87 7.38
CA ILE A 21 0.11 12.93 8.84
C ILE A 21 -0.98 13.94 9.25
N LEU A 22 -1.03 15.10 8.59
CA LEU A 22 -2.11 16.07 8.81
C LEU A 22 -3.49 15.48 8.55
N SER A 23 -3.65 14.60 7.55
CA SER A 23 -4.95 13.96 7.31
C SER A 23 -5.42 13.09 8.47
N VAL A 24 -4.50 12.43 9.19
CA VAL A 24 -4.84 11.65 10.38
C VAL A 24 -5.41 12.54 11.49
N PHE A 25 -4.83 13.72 11.70
CA PHE A 25 -5.22 14.64 12.78
C PHE A 25 -6.39 15.57 12.40
N LEU A 26 -6.58 15.88 11.12
CA LEU A 26 -7.69 16.73 10.68
C LEU A 26 -8.97 15.92 10.43
N VAL A 27 -8.84 14.66 9.99
CA VAL A 27 -9.99 13.79 9.75
C VAL A 27 -10.32 13.03 11.03
N GLN A 28 -11.21 13.61 11.84
CA GLN A 28 -11.68 13.03 13.11
C GLN A 28 -13.02 12.28 12.99
N THR A 29 -13.54 12.11 11.77
CA THR A 29 -14.80 11.42 11.50
C THR A 29 -14.59 9.93 11.24
N TRP A 30 -15.65 9.14 11.33
CA TRP A 30 -15.68 7.75 10.87
C TRP A 30 -16.18 7.67 9.41
N TYR A 31 -15.81 6.61 8.67
CA TYR A 31 -16.25 6.42 7.28
C TYR A 31 -17.18 5.21 7.13
N VAL A 32 -16.65 4.01 7.41
CA VAL A 32 -17.37 2.75 7.27
C VAL A 32 -17.03 1.82 8.44
N PRO A 33 -17.93 0.89 8.81
CA PRO A 33 -17.67 -0.04 9.91
C PRO A 33 -16.39 -0.86 9.72
N ASP A 34 -16.01 -1.20 8.48
CA ASP A 34 -14.79 -1.94 8.16
C ASP A 34 -13.51 -1.31 8.71
N GLU A 35 -13.46 0.01 8.92
CA GLU A 35 -12.31 0.70 9.50
C GLU A 35 -11.93 0.16 10.89
N TYR A 36 -12.94 -0.24 11.67
CA TYR A 36 -12.78 -0.73 13.04
C TYR A 36 -13.00 -2.24 13.12
N TRP A 37 -14.14 -2.73 12.62
CA TRP A 37 -14.60 -4.11 12.84
C TRP A 37 -13.88 -5.16 12.01
N GLN A 38 -13.15 -4.75 10.98
CA GLN A 38 -12.45 -5.66 10.06
C GLN A 38 -10.94 -5.55 10.16
N THR A 39 -10.44 -4.61 10.96
CA THR A 39 -9.01 -4.38 11.14
C THR A 39 -8.67 -4.27 12.62
N LEU A 40 -9.07 -3.16 13.26
CA LEU A 40 -8.65 -2.81 14.63
C LEU A 40 -9.19 -3.79 15.66
N GLU A 41 -10.47 -4.13 15.60
CA GLU A 41 -11.12 -5.02 16.57
C GLU A 41 -10.62 -6.46 16.43
N VAL A 42 -10.37 -6.90 15.20
CA VAL A 42 -9.81 -8.22 14.90
C VAL A 42 -8.40 -8.32 15.49
N ALA A 43 -7.57 -7.31 15.25
CA ALA A 43 -6.22 -7.23 15.80
C ALA A 43 -6.22 -7.13 17.33
N HIS A 44 -7.17 -6.37 17.88
CA HIS A 44 -7.36 -6.24 19.32
C HIS A 44 -7.66 -7.62 19.93
N LYS A 45 -8.62 -8.37 19.38
CA LYS A 45 -8.94 -9.71 19.88
C LYS A 45 -7.76 -10.66 19.80
N GLN A 46 -6.94 -10.59 18.74
CA GLN A 46 -5.73 -11.42 18.60
C GLN A 46 -4.70 -11.17 19.71
N VAL A 47 -4.56 -9.93 20.19
CA VAL A 47 -3.51 -9.54 21.16
C VAL A 47 -4.00 -9.54 22.61
N PHE A 48 -5.24 -9.09 22.84
CA PHE A 48 -5.80 -8.92 24.18
C PHE A 48 -6.71 -10.07 24.59
N GLY A 49 -7.13 -10.92 23.65
CA GLY A 49 -7.96 -12.11 23.92
C GLY A 49 -9.45 -11.83 24.10
N TYR A 50 -9.87 -10.56 24.05
CA TYR A 50 -11.28 -10.15 24.13
C TYR A 50 -11.64 -9.17 23.00
N GLY A 51 -12.94 -9.02 22.76
CA GLY A 51 -13.48 -8.22 21.65
C GLY A 51 -14.41 -9.02 20.76
N ALA A 52 -15.14 -8.32 19.89
CA ALA A 52 -16.10 -8.93 18.98
C ALA A 52 -15.50 -9.10 17.59
N VAL A 53 -15.77 -10.23 16.94
CA VAL A 53 -15.40 -10.43 15.54
C VAL A 53 -16.65 -10.74 14.74
N THR A 54 -16.73 -10.21 13.54
CA THR A 54 -17.84 -10.49 12.63
C THR A 54 -17.84 -11.96 12.20
N TRP A 55 -18.98 -12.44 11.72
CA TRP A 55 -19.16 -13.82 11.26
C TRP A 55 -18.14 -14.24 10.18
N GLU A 56 -17.63 -13.29 9.40
CA GLU A 56 -16.65 -13.54 8.34
C GLU A 56 -15.33 -14.09 8.91
N TRP A 57 -14.88 -13.54 10.04
CA TRP A 57 -13.69 -14.04 10.75
C TRP A 57 -13.93 -15.38 11.40
N GLN A 58 -15.14 -15.62 11.90
CA GLN A 58 -15.53 -16.93 12.44
C GLN A 58 -15.51 -18.02 11.36
N LYS A 59 -15.84 -17.66 10.11
CA LYS A 59 -15.80 -18.54 8.95
C LYS A 59 -14.43 -18.60 8.26
N GLY A 60 -13.46 -17.78 8.67
CA GLY A 60 -12.11 -17.76 8.10
C GLY A 60 -12.05 -17.33 6.63
N ILE A 61 -13.01 -16.51 6.16
CA ILE A 61 -13.06 -16.10 4.75
C ILE A 61 -12.16 -14.89 4.44
N ARG A 62 -11.68 -14.19 5.46
CA ARG A 62 -10.82 -13.00 5.31
C ARG A 62 -9.37 -13.33 5.65
N SER A 63 -8.46 -12.65 4.96
CA SER A 63 -7.01 -12.76 5.21
C SER A 63 -6.63 -12.04 6.49
N TYR A 64 -5.93 -12.74 7.38
CA TYR A 64 -5.36 -12.16 8.60
C TYR A 64 -4.09 -11.35 8.36
N LEU A 65 -3.62 -11.23 7.12
CA LEU A 65 -2.36 -10.56 6.83
C LEU A 65 -2.40 -9.07 7.25
N TYR A 66 -3.49 -8.36 6.94
CA TYR A 66 -3.63 -6.94 7.31
C TYR A 66 -3.89 -6.72 8.82
N PRO A 67 -4.89 -7.37 9.46
CA PRO A 67 -5.04 -7.28 10.92
C PRO A 67 -3.82 -7.79 11.68
N GLY A 68 -3.05 -8.72 11.11
CA GLY A 68 -1.81 -9.23 11.69
C GLY A 68 -0.73 -8.15 11.82
N VAL A 69 -0.61 -7.24 10.84
CA VAL A 69 0.29 -6.08 10.94
C VAL A 69 -0.13 -5.17 12.10
N VAL A 70 -1.44 -4.91 12.24
CA VAL A 70 -1.97 -4.11 13.36
C VAL A 70 -1.79 -4.85 14.70
N SER A 71 -1.93 -6.17 14.72
CA SER A 71 -1.68 -7.00 15.90
C SER A 71 -0.23 -6.94 16.35
N ALA A 72 0.72 -6.89 15.43
CA ALA A 72 2.13 -6.70 15.75
C ALA A 72 2.34 -5.34 16.45
N VAL A 73 1.72 -4.26 15.94
CA VAL A 73 1.74 -2.95 16.59
C VAL A 73 1.13 -3.01 17.99
N TYR A 74 -0.05 -3.61 18.14
CA TYR A 74 -0.70 -3.75 19.44
C TYR A 74 0.10 -4.60 20.42
N SER A 75 0.80 -5.64 19.96
CA SER A 75 1.67 -6.46 20.79
C SER A 75 2.82 -5.64 21.36
N VAL A 76 3.41 -4.75 20.55
CA VAL A 76 4.43 -3.80 21.01
C VAL A 76 3.84 -2.84 22.05
N LEU A 77 2.66 -2.26 21.78
CA LEU A 77 2.01 -1.33 22.71
C LEU A 77 1.67 -1.98 24.05
N LYS A 78 1.15 -3.20 24.02
CA LYS A 78 0.87 -4.01 25.21
C LYS A 78 2.15 -4.31 25.99
N PHE A 79 3.23 -4.66 25.28
CA PHE A 79 4.54 -4.92 25.92
C PHE A 79 5.11 -3.67 26.59
N THR A 80 4.93 -2.48 25.98
CA THR A 80 5.40 -1.22 26.55
C THR A 80 4.46 -0.60 27.57
N GLY A 81 3.25 -1.15 27.75
CA GLY A 81 2.20 -0.57 28.60
C GLY A 81 1.62 0.75 28.07
N LEU A 82 1.65 0.96 26.75
CA LEU A 82 1.14 2.16 26.06
C LEU A 82 -0.16 1.84 25.27
N ASP A 83 -0.92 0.85 25.72
CA ASP A 83 -2.12 0.31 25.10
C ASP A 83 -3.40 1.12 25.42
N HIS A 84 -3.27 2.43 25.63
CA HIS A 84 -4.42 3.31 25.83
C HIS A 84 -5.30 3.37 24.55
N PRO A 85 -6.63 3.53 24.68
CA PRO A 85 -7.55 3.50 23.53
C PRO A 85 -7.18 4.47 22.40
N GLU A 86 -6.71 5.67 22.74
CA GLU A 86 -6.26 6.66 21.77
C GLU A 86 -5.05 6.17 20.95
N ALA A 87 -4.10 5.50 21.59
CA ALA A 87 -2.92 4.95 20.92
C ALA A 87 -3.30 3.80 19.97
N LEU A 88 -4.23 2.94 20.40
CA LEU A 88 -4.74 1.83 19.58
C LEU A 88 -5.46 2.32 18.32
N VAL A 89 -6.06 3.50 18.33
CA VAL A 89 -6.67 4.10 17.13
C VAL A 89 -5.64 4.89 16.32
N LEU A 90 -4.86 5.75 16.97
CA LEU A 90 -3.99 6.71 16.30
C LEU A 90 -2.79 6.06 15.61
N ILE A 91 -2.14 5.09 16.25
CA ILE A 91 -0.89 4.52 15.75
C ILE A 91 -1.12 3.71 14.45
N PRO A 92 -2.15 2.85 14.35
CA PRO A 92 -2.47 2.19 13.08
C PRO A 92 -2.82 3.18 11.96
N ARG A 93 -3.51 4.28 12.28
CA ARG A 93 -3.81 5.34 11.31
C ARG A 93 -2.56 6.05 10.82
N ILE A 94 -1.61 6.35 11.71
CA ILE A 94 -0.29 6.91 11.34
C ILE A 94 0.47 5.93 10.44
N LEU A 95 0.52 4.64 10.81
CA LEU A 95 1.18 3.62 10.00
C LEU A 95 0.58 3.55 8.58
N GLN A 96 -0.74 3.57 8.49
CA GLN A 96 -1.45 3.56 7.21
C GLN A 96 -1.20 4.84 6.39
N ALA A 97 -1.14 6.01 7.04
CA ALA A 97 -0.81 7.27 6.39
C ALA A 97 0.63 7.28 5.85
N LEU A 98 1.58 6.68 6.57
CA LEU A 98 2.97 6.52 6.12
C LEU A 98 3.06 5.59 4.90
N LEU A 99 2.32 4.48 4.89
CA LEU A 99 2.25 3.60 3.72
C LEU A 99 1.68 4.35 2.51
N SER A 100 0.61 5.13 2.71
CA SER A 100 0.03 5.99 1.67
C SER A 100 1.01 7.06 1.18
N ALA A 101 1.84 7.63 2.07
CA ALA A 101 2.91 8.56 1.68
C ALA A 101 3.98 7.89 0.81
N VAL A 102 4.35 6.63 1.10
CA VAL A 102 5.26 5.85 0.23
C VAL A 102 4.63 5.62 -1.15
N ALA A 103 3.34 5.31 -1.19
CA ALA A 103 2.61 5.15 -2.45
C ALA A 103 2.56 6.43 -3.27
N ASP A 104 2.26 7.58 -2.65
CA ASP A 104 2.25 8.89 -3.31
C ASP A 104 3.62 9.28 -3.85
N TYR A 105 4.68 9.02 -3.10
CA TYR A 105 6.05 9.29 -3.55
C TYR A 105 6.44 8.38 -4.72
N SER A 106 6.01 7.13 -4.69
CA SER A 106 6.19 6.16 -5.78
C SER A 106 5.41 6.60 -7.02
N PHE A 107 4.18 7.08 -6.86
CA PHE A 107 3.37 7.68 -7.93
C PHE A 107 4.06 8.92 -8.53
N TYR A 108 4.57 9.82 -7.69
CA TYR A 108 5.31 10.99 -8.14
C TYR A 108 6.50 10.61 -9.03
N LYS A 109 7.30 9.62 -8.61
CA LYS A 109 8.39 9.07 -9.43
C LYS A 109 7.89 8.47 -10.74
N TRP A 110 6.80 7.69 -10.68
CA TRP A 110 6.20 7.08 -11.86
C TRP A 110 5.74 8.11 -12.90
N THR A 111 5.24 9.27 -12.46
CA THR A 111 4.89 10.37 -13.38
C THR A 111 6.10 11.07 -14.02
N GLY A 112 7.33 10.65 -13.73
CA GLY A 112 8.55 11.32 -14.16
C GLY A 112 8.82 12.61 -13.38
N GLU A 113 8.53 12.60 -12.07
CA GLU A 113 8.79 13.71 -11.15
C GLU A 113 8.06 15.01 -11.52
N ARG A 114 6.91 14.88 -12.19
CA ARG A 114 6.10 16.00 -12.66
C ARG A 114 5.37 16.67 -11.49
N LYS A 115 5.51 17.99 -11.38
CA LYS A 115 4.82 18.82 -10.37
C LYS A 115 3.30 18.63 -10.39
N TRP A 116 2.70 18.43 -11.56
CA TRP A 116 1.27 18.15 -11.71
C TRP A 116 0.86 16.81 -11.09
N GLY A 117 1.69 15.77 -11.21
CA GLY A 117 1.42 14.48 -10.56
C GLY A 117 1.40 14.61 -9.04
N LEU A 118 2.37 15.35 -8.49
CA LEU A 118 2.42 15.67 -7.06
C LEU A 118 1.21 16.50 -6.62
N PHE A 119 0.85 17.53 -7.39
CA PHE A 119 -0.32 18.37 -7.11
C PHE A 119 -1.60 17.53 -7.04
N LEU A 120 -1.86 16.67 -8.03
CA LEU A 120 -3.04 15.79 -8.06
C LEU A 120 -3.08 14.82 -6.87
N ALA A 121 -1.95 14.21 -6.51
CA ALA A 121 -1.88 13.30 -5.37
C ALA A 121 -2.19 14.02 -4.04
N LEU A 122 -1.64 15.23 -3.84
CA LEU A 122 -1.81 15.99 -2.60
C LEU A 122 -3.19 16.65 -2.48
N THR A 123 -3.78 17.08 -3.59
CA THR A 123 -5.06 17.81 -3.62
C THR A 123 -6.29 16.92 -3.79
N SER A 124 -6.11 15.63 -4.03
CA SER A 124 -7.22 14.67 -4.07
C SER A 124 -7.91 14.61 -2.70
N TRP A 125 -9.07 15.26 -2.60
CA TRP A 125 -9.89 15.34 -1.39
C TRP A 125 -10.24 13.96 -0.81
N PHE A 126 -10.63 13.02 -1.67
CA PHE A 126 -11.00 11.67 -1.26
C PHE A 126 -9.79 10.86 -0.80
N TRP A 127 -8.63 11.03 -1.45
CA TRP A 127 -7.41 10.38 -1.00
C TRP A 127 -6.91 10.99 0.31
N PHE A 128 -7.00 12.31 0.49
CA PHE A 128 -6.74 12.95 1.78
C PHE A 128 -7.64 12.36 2.88
N TYR A 129 -8.92 12.17 2.60
CA TYR A 129 -9.89 11.60 3.53
C TYR A 129 -9.65 10.12 3.88
N THR A 130 -9.20 9.29 2.93
CA THR A 130 -9.09 7.82 3.09
C THR A 130 -7.68 7.30 3.39
N SER A 131 -6.64 8.05 3.00
CA SER A 131 -5.22 7.60 3.07
C SER A 131 -4.71 7.26 4.47
N GLY A 132 -5.27 7.88 5.51
CA GLY A 132 -4.93 7.62 6.92
C GLY A 132 -5.94 6.73 7.66
N ARG A 133 -6.93 6.15 6.96
CA ARG A 133 -7.93 5.25 7.56
C ARG A 133 -7.51 3.80 7.39
N THR A 134 -7.73 2.98 8.41
CA THR A 134 -7.29 1.57 8.51
C THR A 134 -8.16 0.61 7.70
N LEU A 135 -8.29 0.92 6.41
CA LEU A 135 -9.05 0.16 5.43
C LEU A 135 -8.12 -0.68 4.57
N LEU A 136 -8.48 -1.95 4.39
CA LEU A 136 -7.77 -2.88 3.53
C LEU A 136 -7.69 -2.36 2.07
N GLN A 137 -8.74 -1.69 1.59
CA GLN A 137 -8.80 -1.03 0.28
C GLN A 137 -7.68 0.01 0.11
N THR A 138 -7.41 0.80 1.15
CA THR A 138 -6.37 1.84 1.13
C THR A 138 -4.99 1.21 1.07
N THR A 139 -4.76 0.14 1.85
CA THR A 139 -3.52 -0.65 1.81
C THR A 139 -3.31 -1.31 0.44
N GLU A 140 -4.34 -1.94 -0.12
CA GLU A 140 -4.32 -2.53 -1.47
C GLU A 140 -3.94 -1.47 -2.51
N THR A 141 -4.60 -0.32 -2.49
CA THR A 141 -4.33 0.80 -3.41
C THR A 141 -2.89 1.28 -3.29
N ALA A 142 -2.38 1.41 -2.06
CA ALA A 142 -1.00 1.82 -1.82
C ALA A 142 0.01 0.81 -2.39
N LEU A 143 -0.18 -0.49 -2.11
CA LEU A 143 0.69 -1.55 -2.61
C LEU A 143 0.64 -1.66 -4.14
N VAL A 144 -0.55 -1.57 -4.73
CA VAL A 144 -0.72 -1.57 -6.19
C VAL A 144 -0.02 -0.37 -6.80
N THR A 145 -0.15 0.82 -6.23
CA THR A 145 0.52 2.03 -6.74
C THR A 145 2.04 1.91 -6.68
N ILE A 146 2.59 1.38 -5.59
CA ILE A 146 4.03 1.11 -5.46
C ILE A 146 4.47 0.08 -6.49
N ALA A 147 3.74 -1.01 -6.64
CA ALA A 147 4.07 -2.07 -7.58
C ALA A 147 4.02 -1.58 -9.04
N LEU A 148 3.01 -0.80 -9.41
CA LEU A 148 2.90 -0.17 -10.73
C LEU A 148 4.03 0.81 -11.00
N SER A 149 4.52 1.54 -10.00
CA SER A 149 5.64 2.46 -10.18
C SER A 149 6.96 1.75 -10.54
N ILE A 150 7.10 0.48 -10.16
CA ILE A 150 8.26 -0.37 -10.42
C ILE A 150 8.04 -1.24 -11.67
N PHE A 151 6.78 -1.43 -12.07
CA PHE A 151 6.41 -2.28 -13.19
C PHE A 151 7.07 -1.81 -14.50
N PRO A 152 7.67 -2.71 -15.29
CA PRO A 152 8.41 -2.36 -16.50
C PRO A 152 7.49 -2.02 -17.68
N PHE A 153 6.82 -0.86 -17.65
CA PHE A 153 5.97 -0.38 -18.74
C PHE A 153 6.75 0.01 -19.99
N LYS A 154 6.53 -0.67 -21.13
CA LYS A 154 7.22 -0.39 -22.41
C LYS A 154 7.32 1.10 -22.74
N GLY A 155 8.56 1.60 -22.82
CA GLY A 155 8.89 2.99 -23.19
C GLY A 155 8.81 3.30 -24.69
N GLY A 156 8.18 2.45 -25.52
CA GLY A 156 8.04 2.65 -26.97
C GLY A 156 7.97 1.35 -27.77
N LYS A 157 7.81 1.45 -29.11
CA LYS A 157 7.68 0.29 -30.02
C LYS A 157 8.96 -0.57 -30.15
N THR A 158 10.13 0.01 -29.93
CA THR A 158 11.46 -0.61 -30.14
C THR A 158 12.30 -0.74 -28.88
N SER A 159 11.80 -0.27 -27.73
CA SER A 159 12.51 -0.37 -26.47
C SER A 159 12.26 -1.75 -25.86
N PHE A 160 13.33 -2.51 -25.72
CA PHE A 160 13.34 -3.78 -25.04
C PHE A 160 14.11 -3.67 -23.73
N TYR A 161 13.61 -4.30 -22.66
CA TYR A 161 14.20 -4.22 -21.33
C TYR A 161 15.40 -5.12 -21.17
N GLU A 162 16.50 -4.58 -20.63
CA GLU A 162 17.71 -5.37 -20.32
C GLU A 162 17.70 -5.95 -18.89
N LYS A 163 16.80 -5.52 -17.98
CA LYS A 163 16.70 -6.12 -16.63
C LYS A 163 15.33 -5.93 -15.97
N GLU A 164 14.68 -7.04 -15.62
CA GLU A 164 13.43 -7.04 -14.83
C GLU A 164 13.73 -6.80 -13.34
N ASP A 165 12.94 -5.94 -12.69
CA ASP A 165 12.92 -5.83 -11.23
C ASP A 165 11.83 -6.74 -10.67
N ASN A 166 12.21 -7.84 -10.02
CA ASN A 166 11.27 -8.83 -9.50
C ASN A 166 10.44 -8.32 -8.29
N ARG A 167 10.73 -7.14 -7.75
CA ARG A 167 10.01 -6.58 -6.58
C ARG A 167 8.54 -6.35 -6.84
N TRP A 168 8.15 -5.97 -8.06
CA TRP A 168 6.73 -5.76 -8.38
C TRP A 168 5.94 -7.07 -8.29
N VAL A 169 6.54 -8.23 -8.59
CA VAL A 169 5.90 -9.54 -8.46
C VAL A 169 5.64 -9.88 -7.01
N ALA A 170 6.61 -9.63 -6.12
CA ALA A 170 6.42 -9.83 -4.69
C ALA A 170 5.28 -8.95 -4.14
N LEU A 171 5.24 -7.67 -4.52
CA LEU A 171 4.15 -6.75 -4.14
C LEU A 171 2.80 -7.18 -4.72
N ALA A 172 2.78 -7.68 -5.97
CA ALA A 172 1.59 -8.23 -6.60
C ALA A 172 1.05 -9.44 -5.80
N CYS A 173 1.90 -10.40 -5.46
CA CYS A 173 1.53 -11.55 -4.64
C CYS A 173 0.99 -11.12 -3.28
N VAL A 174 1.68 -10.22 -2.57
CA VAL A 174 1.20 -9.68 -1.29
C VAL A 174 -0.17 -9.03 -1.42
N SER A 175 -0.41 -8.24 -2.48
CA SER A 175 -1.72 -7.63 -2.73
C SER A 175 -2.82 -8.66 -2.98
N VAL A 176 -2.52 -9.78 -3.66
CA VAL A 176 -3.47 -10.88 -3.89
C VAL A 176 -3.78 -11.65 -2.59
N PHE A 177 -2.77 -11.90 -1.76
CA PHE A 177 -2.95 -12.53 -0.45
C PHE A 177 -3.73 -11.65 0.54
N LEU A 178 -3.54 -10.33 0.45
CA LEU A 178 -4.35 -9.37 1.19
C LEU A 178 -5.79 -9.38 0.67
N ARG A 179 -5.95 -9.36 -0.65
CA ARG A 179 -7.26 -9.30 -1.27
C ARG A 179 -7.25 -9.99 -2.64
N PRO A 180 -7.95 -11.14 -2.77
CA PRO A 180 -8.01 -11.88 -4.03
C PRO A 180 -8.54 -11.08 -5.23
N THR A 181 -9.25 -9.97 -4.97
CA THR A 181 -9.74 -9.05 -6.02
C THR A 181 -8.64 -8.34 -6.80
N SER A 182 -7.40 -8.31 -6.28
CA SER A 182 -6.23 -7.79 -7.02
C SER A 182 -5.72 -8.77 -8.09
N ALA A 183 -6.11 -10.06 -8.04
CA ALA A 183 -5.60 -11.08 -8.97
C ALA A 183 -5.88 -10.75 -10.46
N PRO A 184 -7.09 -10.33 -10.86
CA PRO A 184 -7.35 -9.98 -12.27
C PRO A 184 -6.39 -8.92 -12.82
N LEU A 185 -6.12 -7.85 -12.06
CA LEU A 185 -5.17 -6.81 -12.46
C LEU A 185 -3.78 -7.39 -12.74
N TRP A 186 -3.25 -8.19 -11.79
CA TRP A 186 -1.91 -8.73 -11.89
C TRP A 186 -1.78 -9.87 -12.90
N THR A 187 -2.84 -10.63 -13.15
CA THR A 187 -2.84 -11.62 -14.24
C THR A 187 -2.73 -10.94 -15.61
N VAL A 188 -3.45 -9.85 -15.83
CA VAL A 188 -3.38 -9.07 -17.09
C VAL A 188 -1.99 -8.45 -17.26
N LEU A 189 -1.44 -7.83 -16.21
CA LEU A 189 -0.10 -7.22 -16.26
C LEU A 189 1.03 -8.25 -16.34
N GLY A 190 0.87 -9.41 -15.69
CA GLY A 190 1.79 -10.54 -15.81
C GLY A 190 1.80 -11.13 -17.22
N ALA A 191 0.63 -11.32 -17.83
CA ALA A 191 0.51 -11.72 -19.23
C ALA A 191 1.16 -10.68 -20.15
N TYR A 192 0.89 -9.39 -19.93
CA TYR A 192 1.54 -8.31 -20.66
C TYR A 192 3.07 -8.37 -20.54
N ASN A 193 3.63 -8.56 -19.34
CA ASN A 193 5.07 -8.69 -19.14
C ASN A 193 5.64 -9.88 -19.95
N LEU A 194 5.00 -11.05 -19.89
CA LEU A 194 5.41 -12.25 -20.63
C LEU A 194 5.43 -12.03 -22.16
N TYR A 195 4.49 -11.26 -22.71
CA TYR A 195 4.45 -10.92 -24.13
C TYR A 195 5.46 -9.85 -24.53
N THR A 196 5.88 -9.01 -23.60
CA THR A 196 6.66 -7.81 -23.89
C THR A 196 8.14 -7.91 -23.52
N THR A 197 8.50 -8.89 -22.68
CA THR A 197 9.87 -9.16 -22.28
C THR A 197 10.72 -9.77 -23.39
N ASN A 198 11.98 -9.33 -23.45
CA ASN A 198 13.02 -9.89 -24.33
C ASN A 198 13.87 -10.98 -23.70
N GLN A 199 13.74 -11.19 -22.40
CA GLN A 199 14.35 -12.34 -21.72
C GLN A 199 13.68 -13.64 -22.17
N GLY A 200 14.42 -14.74 -22.12
CA GLY A 200 13.85 -16.05 -22.43
C GLY A 200 12.65 -16.33 -21.52
N ARG A 201 11.45 -16.41 -22.12
CA ARG A 201 10.16 -16.72 -21.44
C ARG A 201 10.25 -17.85 -20.41
N PRO A 202 10.89 -19.01 -20.68
CA PRO A 202 10.98 -20.08 -19.68
C PRO A 202 11.88 -19.72 -18.49
N LYS A 203 12.95 -18.94 -18.71
CA LYS A 203 13.85 -18.49 -17.65
C LYS A 203 13.15 -17.51 -16.70
N LEU A 204 12.30 -16.63 -17.24
CA LEU A 204 11.50 -15.71 -16.45
C LEU A 204 10.44 -16.46 -15.63
N PHE A 205 9.71 -17.37 -16.26
CA PHE A 205 8.68 -18.16 -15.58
C PHE A 205 9.29 -18.98 -14.42
N LEU A 206 10.38 -19.70 -14.66
CA LEU A 206 11.01 -20.57 -13.67
C LEU A 206 11.73 -19.81 -12.54
N LYS A 207 12.31 -18.62 -12.80
CA LYS A 207 13.10 -17.88 -11.79
C LYS A 207 12.34 -16.79 -11.06
N THR A 208 11.28 -16.25 -11.65
CA THR A 208 10.59 -15.07 -11.12
C THR A 208 9.16 -15.36 -10.70
N TYR A 209 8.42 -16.16 -11.47
CA TYR A 209 7.01 -16.46 -11.17
C TYR A 209 6.82 -17.74 -10.35
N LEU A 210 7.53 -18.83 -10.69
CA LEU A 210 7.43 -20.11 -10.00
C LEU A 210 7.87 -20.10 -8.53
N PRO A 211 8.98 -19.45 -8.12
CA PRO A 211 9.44 -19.54 -6.73
C PRO A 211 8.60 -18.72 -5.73
N ILE A 212 7.58 -18.01 -6.22
CA ILE A 212 6.66 -17.19 -5.40
C ILE A 212 5.25 -17.80 -5.38
N ALA A 213 4.99 -18.84 -6.19
CA ALA A 213 3.76 -19.64 -6.20
C ALA A 213 3.85 -20.79 -5.19
#